data_AF-A0A7C6YPZ9-F1
#
_entry.id   AF-A0A7C6YPZ9-F1
#
_cell.length_a   1.000
_cell.length_b   1.000
_cell.length_c   1.000
_cell.angle_alpha   90.00
_cell.angle_beta   90.00
_cell.angle_gamma   90.00
#
_symmetry.space_group_name_H-M   'P 1'
#
loop_
_entity.id
_entity.type
_entity.pdbx_description
1 polymer ?
#
loop_
_entity_poly.entity_id
_entity_poly.type
_entity_poly.pdbx_seq_one_letter_code
_entity_poly.pdbx_strand_id
1 'polypeptide(L)'
;MGYLICSKCRVYYKMESGESKKDFTSNCDCGSKLRYVENLDIVDPSWKQSIFRKKPTIKEILTNKLQSISFGINDNIISPIIRFWHNLRNKFHNTKNWNNHYNSPYGMQNSLINTIQAELNFNNIQWIIIIPVIMVITLILANNHGILTLLIFVLLAAVGYLTKEPVVGAKNAIVAGAISFFFGSLLTGSFLSIIPFTMLGAINGAVCGFIGGYIQTRYN
;
A
#
# COMPACT_ATOMS: atom_id res chain seq x y z
N MET A 1 3.37 -31.28 -9.99
CA MET A 1 3.97 -30.82 -11.27
C MET A 1 2.85 -30.80 -12.28
N GLY A 2 2.75 -29.78 -13.14
CA GLY A 2 1.68 -29.73 -14.11
C GLY A 2 2.07 -28.91 -15.34
N TYR A 3 1.23 -28.99 -16.36
CA TYR A 3 1.55 -28.53 -17.70
C TYR A 3 0.48 -27.56 -18.20
N LEU A 4 0.92 -26.53 -18.92
CA LEU A 4 0.06 -25.65 -19.68
C LEU A 4 0.09 -26.09 -21.14
N ILE A 5 -1.06 -26.22 -21.77
CA ILE A 5 -1.19 -26.73 -23.12
C ILE A 5 -2.03 -25.79 -23.98
N CYS A 6 -1.65 -25.64 -25.25
CA CYS A 6 -2.41 -24.93 -26.26
C CYS A 6 -2.79 -25.90 -27.39
N SER A 7 -4.07 -26.29 -27.48
CA SER A 7 -4.56 -27.22 -28.50
C SER A 7 -4.44 -26.70 -29.93
N LYS A 8 -4.46 -25.38 -30.13
CA LYS A 8 -4.37 -24.77 -31.46
C LYS A 8 -2.93 -24.76 -31.99
N CYS A 9 -1.96 -24.42 -31.14
CA CYS A 9 -0.55 -24.40 -31.51
C CYS A 9 0.13 -25.77 -31.38
N ARG A 10 -0.53 -26.75 -30.72
CA ARG A 10 0.03 -28.07 -30.38
C ARG A 10 1.34 -27.94 -29.62
N VAL A 11 1.35 -27.02 -28.65
CA VAL A 11 2.51 -26.77 -27.79
C VAL A 11 2.16 -26.93 -26.33
N TYR A 12 3.13 -27.35 -25.54
CA TYR A 12 3.02 -27.48 -24.09
C TYR A 12 4.15 -26.74 -23.38
N TYR A 13 3.91 -26.40 -22.12
CA TYR A 13 4.90 -25.85 -21.20
C TYR A 13 4.84 -26.61 -19.89
N LYS A 14 5.99 -27.09 -19.43
CA LYS A 14 6.15 -27.72 -18.12
C LYS A 14 6.39 -26.62 -17.09
N MET A 15 5.50 -26.49 -16.12
CA MET A 15 5.68 -25.53 -15.04
C MET A 15 6.74 -26.00 -14.06
N GLU A 16 7.55 -25.07 -13.59
CA GLU A 16 8.58 -25.35 -12.58
C GLU A 16 7.95 -25.54 -11.19
N SER A 17 8.71 -26.16 -10.28
CA SER A 17 8.25 -26.42 -8.91
C SER A 17 8.04 -25.11 -8.15
N GLY A 18 6.79 -24.70 -7.96
CA GLY A 18 6.40 -23.48 -7.27
C GLY A 18 5.63 -22.46 -8.13
N GLU A 19 5.53 -22.68 -9.44
CA GLU A 19 4.75 -21.83 -10.34
C GLU A 19 3.25 -22.21 -10.32
N SER A 20 2.37 -21.21 -10.31
CA SER A 20 0.93 -21.41 -10.35
C SER A 20 0.35 -21.10 -11.73
N LYS A 21 -0.74 -21.78 -12.12
CA LYS A 21 -1.51 -21.45 -13.34
C LYS A 21 -1.94 -19.98 -13.40
N LYS A 22 -2.06 -19.32 -12.24
CA LYS A 22 -2.47 -17.91 -12.11
C LYS A 22 -1.40 -16.91 -12.53
N ASP A 23 -0.14 -17.36 -12.62
CA ASP A 23 1.01 -16.52 -12.99
C ASP A 23 1.14 -16.35 -14.51
N PHE A 24 0.40 -17.14 -15.29
CA PHE A 24 0.41 -17.13 -16.74
C PHE A 24 -0.82 -16.44 -17.31
N THR A 25 -0.67 -15.89 -18.52
CA THR A 25 -1.78 -15.29 -19.27
C THR A 25 -2.81 -16.37 -19.59
N SER A 26 -4.10 -16.09 -19.46
CA SER A 26 -5.18 -17.05 -19.76
C SER A 26 -5.24 -17.48 -21.22
N ASN A 27 -4.62 -16.70 -22.11
CA ASN A 27 -4.62 -16.89 -23.55
C ASN A 27 -3.18 -17.08 -24.05
N CYS A 28 -3.02 -17.95 -25.04
CA CYS A 28 -1.82 -18.10 -25.85
C CYS A 28 -1.75 -16.94 -26.87
N ASP A 29 -0.55 -16.68 -27.41
CA ASP A 29 -0.32 -15.65 -28.44
C ASP A 29 -1.18 -15.88 -29.72
N CYS A 30 -1.63 -17.11 -29.96
CA CYS A 30 -2.56 -17.45 -31.05
C CYS A 30 -4.05 -17.13 -30.78
N GLY A 31 -4.33 -16.53 -29.61
CA GLY A 31 -5.67 -16.14 -29.15
C GLY A 31 -6.51 -17.26 -28.53
N SER A 32 -5.99 -18.48 -28.41
CA SER A 32 -6.72 -19.60 -27.78
C SER A 32 -6.43 -19.69 -26.27
N LYS A 33 -7.38 -20.20 -25.48
CA LYS A 33 -7.23 -20.36 -24.03
C LYS A 33 -6.22 -21.46 -23.70
N LEU A 34 -5.30 -21.16 -22.77
CA LEU A 34 -4.38 -22.16 -22.21
C LEU A 34 -5.13 -23.09 -21.26
N ARG A 35 -4.92 -24.39 -21.39
CA ARG A 35 -5.50 -25.41 -20.49
C ARG A 35 -4.41 -25.96 -19.58
N TYR A 36 -4.77 -26.20 -18.33
CA TYR A 36 -3.89 -26.88 -17.38
C TYR A 36 -4.18 -28.38 -17.38
N VAL A 37 -3.14 -29.20 -17.43
CA VAL A 37 -3.21 -30.65 -17.29
C VAL A 37 -2.15 -31.13 -16.29
N GLU A 38 -2.49 -32.10 -15.45
CA GLU A 38 -1.57 -32.63 -14.43
C GLU A 38 -0.54 -33.59 -15.03
N ASN A 39 -0.92 -34.32 -16.09
CA ASN A 39 -0.05 -35.27 -16.77
C ASN A 39 -0.11 -35.09 -18.30
N LEU A 40 1.05 -35.17 -18.96
CA LEU A 40 1.20 -35.08 -20.41
C LEU A 40 0.84 -36.39 -21.12
N ASP A 41 0.74 -37.51 -20.41
CA ASP A 41 0.40 -38.82 -20.99
C ASP A 41 -0.99 -38.84 -21.67
N ILE A 42 -1.80 -37.81 -21.44
CA ILE A 42 -3.13 -37.58 -22.03
C ILE A 42 -3.03 -36.84 -23.38
N VAL A 43 -1.84 -36.35 -23.75
CA VAL A 43 -1.60 -35.45 -24.88
C VAL A 43 -0.76 -36.17 -25.95
N ASP A 44 -1.07 -35.90 -27.22
CA ASP A 44 -0.42 -36.49 -28.39
C ASP A 44 1.11 -36.24 -28.38
N PRO A 45 1.96 -37.27 -28.61
CA PRO A 45 3.43 -37.16 -28.56
C PRO A 45 4.03 -36.20 -29.62
N SER A 46 3.24 -35.75 -30.60
CA SER A 46 3.66 -34.78 -31.63
C SER A 46 3.78 -33.33 -31.14
N TRP A 47 3.40 -33.04 -29.89
CA TRP A 47 3.39 -31.67 -29.36
C TRP A 47 4.79 -31.18 -28.98
N LYS A 48 5.05 -29.89 -29.18
CA LYS A 48 6.37 -29.28 -28.93
C LYS A 48 6.39 -28.45 -27.65
N GLN A 49 7.52 -28.43 -26.95
CA GLN A 49 7.70 -27.54 -25.80
C GLN A 49 7.85 -26.08 -26.26
N SER A 50 7.13 -25.16 -25.62
CA SER A 50 7.21 -23.71 -25.90
C SER A 50 7.15 -22.89 -24.63
N ILE A 51 7.65 -21.65 -24.67
CA ILE A 51 7.61 -20.73 -23.53
C ILE A 51 6.34 -19.88 -23.64
N PHE A 52 5.51 -19.86 -22.60
CA PHE A 52 4.37 -18.94 -22.52
C PHE A 52 4.74 -17.63 -21.82
N ARG A 53 4.15 -16.51 -22.28
CA ARG A 53 4.28 -15.22 -21.59
C ARG A 53 3.62 -15.28 -20.21
N LYS A 54 4.44 -15.08 -19.18
CA LYS A 54 4.00 -14.81 -17.81
C LYS A 54 3.23 -13.49 -17.77
N LYS A 55 2.23 -13.40 -16.90
CA LYS A 55 1.54 -12.14 -16.65
C LYS A 55 2.54 -11.16 -15.99
N PRO A 56 2.63 -9.90 -16.46
CA PRO A 56 3.53 -8.94 -15.83
C PRO A 56 3.15 -8.77 -14.36
N THR A 57 4.15 -8.79 -13.48
CA THR A 57 3.91 -8.62 -12.04
C THR A 57 3.52 -7.17 -11.76
N ILE A 58 2.76 -6.93 -10.67
CA ILE A 58 2.38 -5.57 -10.24
C ILE A 58 3.60 -4.65 -10.13
N LYS A 59 4.76 -5.18 -9.71
CA LYS A 59 6.03 -4.46 -9.64
C LYS A 59 6.48 -3.92 -11.01
N GLU A 60 6.34 -4.71 -12.05
CA GLU A 60 6.78 -4.37 -13.41
C GLU A 60 5.85 -3.35 -14.07
N ILE A 61 4.54 -3.50 -13.85
CA ILE A 61 3.51 -2.52 -14.25
C ILE A 61 3.75 -1.17 -13.56
N LEU A 62 4.08 -1.19 -12.26
CA LEU A 62 4.36 0.02 -11.49
C LEU A 62 5.62 0.73 -11.99
N THR A 63 6.66 -0.03 -12.33
CA THR A 63 7.95 0.51 -12.80
C THR A 63 7.78 1.21 -14.16
N ASN A 64 7.05 0.59 -15.09
CA ASN A 64 6.77 1.19 -16.40
C ASN A 64 5.91 2.46 -16.30
N LYS A 65 4.93 2.49 -15.39
CA LYS A 65 4.16 3.72 -15.12
C LYS A 65 5.02 4.82 -14.48
N LEU A 66 5.88 4.47 -13.54
CA LEU A 66 6.83 5.41 -12.92
C LEU A 66 7.77 6.04 -13.96
N GLN A 67 8.26 5.24 -14.91
CA GLN A 67 9.14 5.73 -15.98
C GLN A 67 8.44 6.75 -16.89
N SER A 68 7.13 6.59 -17.14
CA SER A 68 6.35 7.57 -17.89
C SER A 68 6.07 8.88 -17.13
N ILE A 69 6.04 8.84 -15.79
CA ILE A 69 5.84 10.02 -14.93
C ILE A 69 7.16 10.76 -14.70
N SER A 70 8.29 10.03 -14.68
CA SER A 70 9.65 10.56 -14.53
C SER A 70 10.00 11.62 -15.58
N PHE A 71 9.44 11.54 -16.80
CA PHE A 71 9.80 12.45 -17.89
C PHE A 71 9.27 13.89 -17.69
N GLY A 72 8.31 14.09 -16.78
CA GLY A 72 7.72 15.41 -16.49
C GLY A 72 8.30 16.14 -15.27
N ILE A 73 9.16 15.50 -14.48
CA ILE A 73 9.67 16.04 -13.22
C ILE A 73 11.19 16.21 -13.34
N ASN A 74 11.67 17.45 -13.20
CA ASN A 74 13.08 17.81 -13.33
C ASN A 74 14.01 16.96 -12.43
N ASP A 75 15.08 16.39 -13.00
CA ASP A 75 16.06 15.54 -12.30
C ASP A 75 16.72 16.23 -11.09
N ASN A 76 16.82 17.57 -11.13
CA ASN A 76 17.36 18.37 -10.03
C ASN A 76 16.47 18.37 -8.77
N ILE A 77 15.17 18.07 -8.90
CA ILE A 77 14.21 17.96 -7.78
C ILE A 77 14.12 16.52 -7.27
N ILE A 78 14.34 15.55 -8.15
CA ILE A 78 14.24 14.12 -7.81
C ILE A 78 15.42 13.67 -6.94
N SER A 79 16.65 14.07 -7.28
CA SER A 79 17.84 13.59 -6.56
C SER A 79 17.91 13.96 -5.07
N PRO A 80 17.47 15.16 -4.63
CA PRO A 80 17.38 15.51 -3.21
C PRO A 80 16.25 14.75 -2.50
N ILE A 81 15.10 14.55 -3.16
CA ILE A 81 13.94 13.85 -2.59
C ILE A 81 14.26 12.36 -2.38
N ILE A 82 14.91 11.72 -3.35
CA ILE A 82 15.34 10.31 -3.23
C ILE A 82 16.32 10.17 -2.05
N ARG A 83 17.30 11.07 -1.93
CA ARG A 83 18.27 11.06 -0.82
C ARG A 83 17.60 11.29 0.52
N PHE A 84 16.68 12.25 0.60
CA PHE A 84 15.85 12.49 1.77
C PHE A 84 15.06 11.22 2.14
N TRP A 85 14.43 10.57 1.16
CA TRP A 85 13.71 9.32 1.36
C TRP A 85 14.58 8.16 1.84
N HIS A 86 15.79 8.00 1.30
CA HIS A 86 16.73 6.97 1.77
C HIS A 86 17.16 7.22 3.21
N ASN A 87 17.47 8.46 3.57
CA ASN A 87 17.83 8.83 4.94
C ASN A 87 16.66 8.61 5.91
N LEU A 88 15.46 9.02 5.50
CA LEU A 88 14.25 8.81 6.29
C LEU A 88 13.97 7.32 6.49
N ARG A 89 14.02 6.53 5.41
CA ARG A 89 13.81 5.07 5.43
C ARG A 89 14.78 4.38 6.38
N ASN A 90 16.07 4.72 6.34
CA ASN A 90 17.07 4.13 7.23
C ASN A 90 16.79 4.48 8.70
N LYS A 91 16.36 5.72 8.98
CA LYS A 91 15.99 6.15 10.33
C LYS A 91 14.76 5.39 10.87
N PHE A 92 13.76 5.14 10.03
CA PHE A 92 12.57 4.37 10.40
C PHE A 92 12.81 2.85 10.47
N HIS A 93 13.74 2.30 9.69
CA HIS A 93 14.15 0.90 9.88
C HIS A 93 14.75 0.66 11.27
N ASN A 94 15.49 1.64 11.82
CA ASN A 94 16.00 1.56 13.19
C ASN A 94 14.90 1.63 14.26
N THR A 95 13.73 2.20 13.97
CA THR A 95 12.58 2.17 14.91
C THR A 95 11.85 0.83 14.96
N LYS A 96 12.08 -0.11 14.04
CA LYS A 96 11.61 -1.50 14.20
C LYS A 96 12.39 -2.26 15.28
N ASN A 97 13.59 -1.77 15.63
CA ASN A 97 14.42 -2.28 16.73
C ASN A 97 14.20 -1.51 18.05
N TRP A 98 13.18 -0.65 18.13
CA TRP A 98 12.81 0.09 19.34
C TRP A 98 11.93 -0.73 20.30
N ASN A 99 12.09 -2.06 20.31
CA ASN A 99 11.76 -2.84 21.49
C ASN A 99 13.03 -2.93 22.31
N ASN A 100 13.29 -1.95 23.19
CA ASN A 100 13.97 -2.18 24.46
C ASN A 100 13.92 -0.91 25.32
N HIS A 101 13.38 -1.09 26.52
CA HIS A 101 13.53 -0.24 27.70
C HIS A 101 12.77 1.10 27.74
N TYR A 102 11.47 1.03 28.05
CA TYR A 102 10.82 2.06 28.86
C TYR A 102 10.24 1.41 30.13
N ASN A 103 11.01 1.45 31.23
CA ASN A 103 10.42 1.32 32.56
C ASN A 103 9.84 2.69 32.91
N SER A 104 8.53 2.86 32.76
CA SER A 104 7.82 4.03 33.31
C SER A 104 7.45 3.76 34.77
N PRO A 105 7.72 4.66 35.73
CA PRO A 105 7.23 4.54 37.09
C PRO A 105 5.71 4.70 37.11
N TYR A 106 5.02 3.76 37.76
CA TYR A 106 3.58 3.82 37.97
C TYR A 106 3.22 4.96 38.94
N GLY A 107 2.39 5.89 38.48
CA GLY A 107 1.93 7.03 39.28
C GLY A 107 0.63 7.64 38.74
N MET A 108 -0.48 6.98 39.06
CA MET A 108 -1.80 7.59 39.30
C MET A 108 -2.50 8.42 38.18
N GLN A 109 -2.95 7.80 37.07
CA GLN A 109 -4.14 8.29 36.29
C GLN A 109 -4.68 7.31 35.20
N ASN A 110 -4.84 5.99 35.41
CA ASN A 110 -4.98 5.10 34.24
C ASN A 110 -6.02 3.94 34.33
N SER A 111 -7.31 4.23 34.49
CA SER A 111 -8.35 3.22 34.18
C SER A 111 -8.82 3.33 32.73
N LEU A 112 -9.38 4.47 32.33
CA LEU A 112 -9.93 4.67 30.97
C LEU A 112 -8.85 4.76 29.88
N ILE A 113 -7.73 5.42 30.17
CA ILE A 113 -6.62 5.60 29.20
C ILE A 113 -5.97 4.25 28.88
N ASN A 114 -5.81 3.36 29.87
CA ASN A 114 -5.24 2.04 29.63
C ASN A 114 -6.16 1.15 28.80
N THR A 115 -7.48 1.25 28.98
CA THR A 115 -8.45 0.54 28.14
C THR A 115 -8.42 1.05 26.70
N ILE A 116 -8.42 2.38 26.52
CA ILE A 116 -8.35 3.01 25.19
C ILE A 116 -7.00 2.71 24.51
N GLN A 117 -5.90 2.71 25.26
CA GLN A 117 -4.55 2.42 24.75
C GLN A 117 -4.37 0.93 24.41
N ALA A 118 -5.03 0.03 25.14
CA ALA A 118 -5.05 -1.40 24.81
C ALA A 118 -5.84 -1.68 23.52
N GLU A 119 -6.95 -0.97 23.30
CA GLU A 119 -7.78 -1.05 22.09
C GLU A 119 -7.07 -0.40 20.87
N LEU A 120 -6.46 0.78 21.08
CA LEU A 120 -5.66 1.52 20.11
C LEU A 120 -4.19 1.13 20.17
N ASN A 121 -3.90 -0.16 20.20
CA ASN A 121 -2.52 -0.62 20.10
C ASN A 121 -1.96 -0.28 18.70
N PHE A 122 -1.08 0.72 18.66
CA PHE A 122 -0.40 1.25 17.47
C PHE A 122 0.88 0.48 17.10
N ASN A 123 1.06 -0.72 17.65
CA ASN A 123 2.11 -1.62 17.18
C ASN A 123 1.84 -1.98 15.71
N ASN A 124 2.89 -1.97 14.88
CA ASN A 124 2.87 -2.27 13.44
C ASN A 124 2.40 -1.14 12.49
N ILE A 125 2.54 0.13 12.91
CA ILE A 125 2.32 1.29 12.01
C ILE A 125 3.24 1.23 10.79
N GLN A 126 2.66 1.37 9.59
CA GLN A 126 3.39 1.36 8.32
C GLN A 126 3.84 2.77 7.93
N TRP A 127 4.84 3.31 8.65
CA TRP A 127 5.39 4.65 8.44
C TRP A 127 5.82 4.93 6.99
N ILE A 128 6.26 3.90 6.26
CA ILE A 128 6.63 4.00 4.85
C ILE A 128 5.47 4.45 3.93
N ILE A 129 4.23 4.16 4.31
CA ILE A 129 3.03 4.59 3.56
C ILE A 129 2.49 5.90 4.14
N ILE A 130 2.56 6.07 5.46
CA ILE A 130 1.93 7.17 6.17
C ILE A 130 2.65 8.51 5.92
N ILE A 131 3.98 8.53 5.95
CA ILE A 131 4.77 9.75 5.78
C ILE A 131 4.49 10.48 4.46
N PRO A 132 4.54 9.82 3.28
CA PRO A 132 4.25 10.52 2.03
C PRO A 132 2.81 11.04 2.01
N VAL A 133 1.85 10.29 2.57
CA VAL A 133 0.46 10.70 2.63
C VAL A 133 0.28 11.92 3.55
N ILE A 134 0.91 11.93 4.72
CA ILE A 134 0.92 13.10 5.62
C ILE A 134 1.45 14.33 4.87
N MET A 135 2.61 14.21 4.22
CA MET A 135 3.23 15.33 3.53
C MET A 135 2.30 15.93 2.46
N VAL A 136 1.64 15.07 1.67
CA VAL A 136 0.72 15.50 0.63
C VAL A 136 -0.54 16.14 1.23
N ILE A 137 -1.17 15.52 2.23
CA ILE A 137 -2.38 16.07 2.88
C ILE A 137 -2.06 17.42 3.55
N THR A 138 -0.94 17.52 4.28
CA THR A 138 -0.50 18.76 4.92
C THR A 138 -0.28 19.87 3.88
N LEU A 139 0.35 19.56 2.75
CA LEU A 139 0.56 20.54 1.67
C LEU A 139 -0.77 21.01 1.06
N ILE A 140 -1.72 20.10 0.88
CA ILE A 140 -3.06 20.42 0.38
C ILE A 140 -3.78 21.36 1.34
N LEU A 141 -3.78 21.03 2.63
CA LEU A 141 -4.41 21.82 3.68
C LEU A 141 -3.78 23.22 3.82
N ALA A 142 -2.46 23.32 3.61
CA ALA A 142 -1.75 24.60 3.68
C ALA A 142 -2.02 25.53 2.49
N ASN A 143 -2.36 24.99 1.31
CA ASN A 143 -2.42 25.77 0.08
C ASN A 143 -3.85 26.07 -0.42
N ASN A 144 -4.83 25.17 -0.17
CA ASN A 144 -6.18 25.31 -0.72
C ASN A 144 -7.28 24.96 0.30
N HIS A 145 -8.20 25.89 0.56
CA HIS A 145 -9.25 25.77 1.59
C HIS A 145 -10.53 25.00 1.20
N GLY A 146 -10.67 24.42 -0.01
CA GLY A 146 -11.97 23.83 -0.39
C GLY A 146 -11.96 22.72 -1.44
N ILE A 147 -11.41 22.97 -2.63
CA ILE A 147 -11.62 22.08 -3.79
C ILE A 147 -10.92 20.72 -3.67
N LEU A 148 -9.83 20.65 -2.88
CA LEU A 148 -9.00 19.45 -2.74
C LEU A 148 -9.37 18.60 -1.50
N THR A 149 -10.43 18.96 -0.78
CA THR A 149 -10.90 18.20 0.39
C THR A 149 -11.30 16.77 0.02
N LEU A 150 -11.92 16.57 -1.15
CA LEU A 150 -12.20 15.23 -1.71
C LEU A 150 -10.94 14.39 -1.88
N LEU A 151 -9.84 15.01 -2.31
CA LEU A 151 -8.58 14.32 -2.53
C LEU A 151 -7.96 13.86 -1.20
N ILE A 152 -8.17 14.60 -0.11
CA ILE A 152 -7.76 14.19 1.25
C ILE A 152 -8.48 12.90 1.66
N PHE A 153 -9.80 12.81 1.47
CA PHE A 153 -10.56 11.60 1.78
C PHE A 153 -10.09 10.39 0.95
N VAL A 154 -9.81 10.60 -0.34
CA VAL A 154 -9.26 9.55 -1.21
C VAL A 154 -7.88 9.09 -0.73
N LEU A 155 -7.00 10.00 -0.33
CA LEU A 155 -5.67 9.67 0.20
C LEU A 155 -5.76 8.88 1.51
N LEU A 156 -6.66 9.27 2.42
CA LEU A 156 -6.87 8.53 3.67
C LEU A 156 -7.47 7.14 3.42
N ALA A 157 -8.39 7.00 2.46
CA ALA A 157 -8.90 5.71 2.04
C ALA A 157 -7.82 4.84 1.38
N ALA A 158 -6.93 5.45 0.59
CA ALA A 158 -5.80 4.75 0.00
C ALA A 158 -4.84 4.17 1.06
N VAL A 159 -4.61 4.87 2.18
CA VAL A 159 -3.82 4.32 3.30
C VAL A 159 -4.42 3.02 3.83
N GLY A 160 -5.75 2.97 4.02
CA GLY A 160 -6.45 1.76 4.45
C GLY A 160 -6.47 0.66 3.39
N TYR A 161 -6.54 1.02 2.10
CA TYR A 161 -6.53 0.07 1.00
C TYR A 161 -5.15 -0.61 0.82
N LEU A 162 -4.06 0.14 0.96
CA LEU A 162 -2.70 -0.36 0.74
C LEU A 162 -2.21 -1.32 1.84
N THR A 163 -2.89 -1.35 2.98
CA THR A 163 -2.58 -2.24 4.11
C THR A 163 -3.31 -3.57 3.98
N LYS A 164 -2.60 -4.67 4.25
CA LYS A 164 -3.16 -6.05 4.14
C LYS A 164 -4.28 -6.33 5.14
N GLU A 165 -4.19 -5.75 6.33
CA GLU A 165 -5.17 -5.96 7.40
C GLU A 165 -6.03 -4.70 7.54
N PRO A 166 -7.37 -4.82 7.47
CA PRO A 166 -8.27 -3.66 7.47
C PRO A 166 -8.19 -2.86 8.78
N VAL A 167 -8.00 -3.55 9.91
CA VAL A 167 -7.85 -2.93 11.24
C VAL A 167 -6.55 -2.14 11.33
N VAL A 168 -5.45 -2.67 10.80
CA VAL A 168 -4.15 -1.97 10.75
C VAL A 168 -4.23 -0.78 9.79
N GLY A 169 -4.96 -0.91 8.70
CA GLY A 169 -5.26 0.18 7.75
C GLY A 169 -6.00 1.35 8.37
N ALA A 170 -7.08 1.05 9.10
CA ALA A 170 -7.83 2.06 9.84
C ALA A 170 -6.94 2.77 10.86
N LYS A 171 -6.13 2.04 11.63
CA LYS A 171 -5.16 2.62 12.58
C LYS A 171 -4.15 3.55 11.89
N ASN A 172 -3.58 3.11 10.77
CA ASN A 172 -2.62 3.92 9.99
C ASN A 172 -3.27 5.20 9.42
N ALA A 173 -4.52 5.11 8.96
CA ALA A 173 -5.26 6.24 8.42
C ALA A 173 -5.67 7.25 9.51
N ILE A 174 -6.03 6.77 10.72
CA ILE A 174 -6.28 7.63 11.89
C ILE A 174 -5.03 8.46 12.21
N VAL A 175 -3.87 7.81 12.31
CA VAL A 175 -2.59 8.47 12.60
C VAL A 175 -2.23 9.45 11.49
N ALA A 176 -2.37 9.06 10.23
CA ALA A 176 -2.10 9.92 9.08
C ALA A 176 -3.02 11.16 9.09
N GLY A 177 -4.32 10.98 9.36
CA GLY A 177 -5.30 12.05 9.44
C GLY A 177 -5.03 13.01 10.59
N ALA A 178 -4.76 12.50 11.80
CA ALA A 178 -4.45 13.33 12.96
C ALA A 178 -3.19 14.19 12.74
N ILE A 179 -2.10 13.57 12.29
CA ILE A 179 -0.82 14.28 12.09
C ILE A 179 -0.94 15.30 10.96
N SER A 180 -1.57 14.95 9.84
CA SER A 180 -1.70 15.86 8.71
C SER A 180 -2.55 17.09 9.00
N PHE A 181 -3.68 16.93 9.72
CA PHE A 181 -4.51 18.06 10.12
C PHE A 181 -3.86 18.90 11.21
N PHE A 182 -3.10 18.29 12.13
CA PHE A 182 -2.30 19.01 13.11
C PHE A 182 -1.28 19.94 12.42
N PHE A 183 -0.46 19.40 11.51
CA PHE A 183 0.51 20.20 10.78
C PHE A 183 -0.15 21.19 9.82
N GLY A 184 -1.25 20.81 9.18
CA GLY A 184 -2.03 21.72 8.34
C GLY A 184 -2.49 22.95 9.13
N SER A 185 -3.09 22.74 10.31
CA SER A 185 -3.54 23.81 11.21
C SER A 185 -2.39 24.69 11.71
N LEU A 186 -1.22 24.09 11.95
CA LEU A 186 -0.01 24.82 12.34
C LEU A 186 0.46 25.76 11.21
N LEU A 187 0.47 25.27 9.97
CA LEU A 187 0.94 26.03 8.80
C LEU A 187 -0.05 27.12 8.38
N THR A 188 -1.36 26.92 8.57
CA THR A 188 -2.38 27.93 8.31
C THR A 188 -2.52 28.97 9.44
N GLY A 189 -1.70 28.90 10.49
CA GLY A 189 -1.74 29.82 11.63
C GLY A 189 -3.01 29.70 12.50
N SER A 190 -3.75 28.60 12.37
CA SER A 190 -5.05 28.38 13.02
C SER A 190 -4.87 27.77 14.42
N PHE A 191 -4.13 28.44 15.30
CA PHE A 191 -3.70 27.89 16.59
C PHE A 191 -4.85 27.48 17.53
N LEU A 192 -5.93 28.27 17.58
CA LEU A 192 -7.11 27.94 18.39
C LEU A 192 -7.84 26.67 17.90
N SER A 193 -7.68 26.35 16.62
CA SER A 193 -8.39 25.24 15.97
C SER A 193 -7.53 23.98 15.84
N ILE A 194 -6.32 23.96 16.42
CA ILE A 194 -5.43 22.78 16.33
C ILE A 194 -6.10 21.53 16.89
N ILE A 195 -6.68 21.63 18.09
CA ILE A 195 -7.36 20.50 18.74
C ILE A 195 -8.56 20.01 17.90
N PRO A 196 -9.54 20.86 17.54
CA PRO A 196 -10.69 20.40 16.76
C PRO A 196 -10.31 19.90 15.36
N PHE A 197 -9.33 20.52 14.68
CA PHE A 197 -8.88 20.00 13.38
C PHE A 197 -8.14 18.67 13.49
N THR A 198 -7.33 18.48 14.53
CA THR A 198 -6.66 17.19 14.77
C THR A 198 -7.68 16.09 15.04
N MET A 199 -8.73 16.37 15.82
CA MET A 199 -9.83 15.42 16.04
C MET A 199 -10.59 15.14 14.74
N LEU A 200 -10.88 16.17 13.94
CA LEU A 200 -11.52 16.01 12.64
C LEU A 200 -10.69 15.13 11.71
N GLY A 201 -9.37 15.34 11.68
CA GLY A 201 -8.42 14.51 10.94
C GLY A 201 -8.44 13.05 11.39
N ALA A 202 -8.45 12.80 12.70
CA ALA A 202 -8.54 11.45 13.25
C ALA A 202 -9.85 10.74 12.89
N ILE A 203 -11.00 11.44 12.99
CA ILE A 203 -12.33 10.91 12.63
C ILE A 203 -12.38 10.58 11.14
N ASN A 204 -11.94 11.50 10.28
CA ASN A 204 -11.89 11.29 8.84
C ASN A 204 -10.95 10.13 8.48
N GLY A 205 -9.82 10.02 9.18
CA GLY A 205 -8.88 8.90 9.06
C GLY A 205 -9.51 7.56 9.43
N ALA A 206 -10.28 7.49 10.52
CA ALA A 206 -10.99 6.29 10.93
C ALA A 206 -11.99 5.83 9.88
N VAL A 207 -12.87 6.74 9.43
CA VAL A 207 -13.93 6.43 8.46
C VAL A 207 -13.33 6.02 7.12
N CYS A 208 -12.41 6.82 6.57
CA CYS A 208 -11.82 6.55 5.26
C CYS A 208 -10.92 5.31 5.29
N GLY A 209 -10.12 5.15 6.35
CA GLY A 209 -9.26 3.99 6.52
C GLY A 209 -10.05 2.69 6.60
N PHE A 210 -11.18 2.69 7.32
CA PHE A 210 -12.07 1.54 7.37
C PHE A 210 -12.71 1.22 6.01
N ILE A 211 -13.20 2.25 5.30
CA ILE A 211 -13.74 2.10 3.94
C ILE A 211 -12.67 1.51 3.00
N GLY A 212 -11.46 2.04 3.02
CA GLY A 212 -10.33 1.56 2.22
C GLY A 212 -9.96 0.11 2.52
N GLY A 213 -9.86 -0.22 3.81
CA GLY A 213 -9.57 -1.59 4.25
C GLY A 213 -10.68 -2.58 3.87
N TYR A 214 -11.95 -2.17 3.99
CA TYR A 214 -13.09 -3.00 3.57
C TYR A 214 -13.06 -3.28 2.06
N ILE A 215 -12.79 -2.25 1.24
CA ILE A 215 -12.63 -2.40 -0.21
C ILE A 215 -11.49 -3.39 -0.51
N GLN A 216 -10.36 -3.28 0.19
CA GLN A 216 -9.23 -4.19 0.01
C GLN A 216 -9.60 -5.66 0.29
N THR A 217 -10.36 -5.93 1.36
CA THR A 217 -10.79 -7.30 1.70
C THR A 217 -11.80 -7.90 0.71
N ARG A 218 -12.50 -7.08 -0.08
CA ARG A 218 -13.54 -7.54 -1.00
C ARG A 218 -13.01 -7.86 -2.41
N TYR A 219 -11.92 -7.22 -2.81
CA TYR A 219 -11.36 -7.33 -4.17
C TYR A 219 -10.08 -8.18 -4.27
N ASN A 220 -9.54 -8.65 -3.14
CA ASN A 220 -8.37 -9.53 -3.05
C ASN A 220 -8.77 -10.88 -2.44
#